data_AF-A0A845KM73-F1
#
_entry.id   AF-A0A845KM73-F1
#
_cell.length_a   1.000
_cell.length_b   1.000
_cell.length_c   1.000
_cell.angle_alpha   90.00
_cell.angle_beta   90.00
_cell.angle_gamma   90.00
#
_symmetry.space_group_name_H-M   'P 1'
#
loop_
_entity.id
_entity.type
_entity.pdbx_description
1 polymer ?
#
loop_
_entity_poly.entity_id
_entity_poly.type
_entity_poly.pdbx_seq_one_letter_code
_entity_poly.pdbx_strand_id
1 'polypeptide(L)' 'MTEARVGYHKEVKTASFQGKSITVENLTPMLSPKARDKRKREIESCLYEVFVKYAPGRAQMH' A
#
# COMPACT_ATOMS: atom_id res chain seq x y z
N MET A 1 -7.07 -25.46 9.22
CA MET A 1 -6.77 -24.06 8.83
C MET A 1 -5.98 -24.12 7.55
N THR A 2 -6.63 -24.00 6.40
CA THR A 2 -5.95 -24.00 5.10
C THR A 2 -5.24 -22.67 4.93
N GLU A 3 -3.91 -22.69 5.05
CA GLU A 3 -3.08 -21.51 4.80
C GLU A 3 -3.17 -21.18 3.31
N ALA A 4 -3.98 -20.17 2.97
CA ALA A 4 -4.10 -19.70 1.61
C ALA A 4 -2.73 -19.18 1.17
N ARG A 5 -2.06 -19.89 0.25
CA ARG A 5 -0.80 -19.44 -0.34
C ARG A 5 -1.04 -18.09 -1.00
N VAL A 6 -0.59 -17.02 -0.36
CA VAL A 6 -0.60 -15.67 -0.92
C VAL A 6 0.39 -15.68 -2.07
N GLY A 7 -0.08 -15.40 -3.28
CA GLY A 7 0.81 -15.21 -4.42
C GLY A 7 1.53 -13.87 -4.28
N TYR A 8 2.76 -13.77 -4.79
CA TYR A 8 3.54 -12.53 -4.75
C TYR A 8 4.02 -12.15 -6.15
N HIS A 9 3.98 -10.87 -6.47
CA HIS A 9 4.77 -10.30 -7.55
C HIS A 9 6.18 -10.04 -7.00
N LYS A 10 7.20 -10.61 -7.65
CA LYS A 10 8.60 -10.50 -7.24
C LYS A 10 9.34 -9.56 -8.20
N GLU A 11 9.90 -8.49 -7.66
CA GLU A 11 10.87 -7.63 -8.33
C GLU A 11 12.25 -7.83 -7.69
N VAL A 12 13.27 -8.12 -8.49
CA VAL A 12 14.65 -8.24 -8.02
C VAL A 12 15.47 -7.09 -8.59
N LYS A 13 16.19 -6.37 -7.72
CA LYS A 13 17.06 -5.26 -8.11
C LYS A 13 18.41 -5.48 -7.46
N THR A 14 19.47 -5.38 -8.25
CA THR A 14 20.84 -5.41 -7.74
C THR A 14 21.45 -4.02 -7.91
N ALA A 15 21.99 -3.48 -6.84
CA ALA A 15 22.66 -2.18 -6.83
C ALA A 15 24.05 -2.33 -6.20
N SER A 16 25.02 -1.56 -6.69
CA SER A 16 26.33 -1.45 -6.03
C SER A 16 26.28 -0.34 -4.97
N PHE A 17 26.78 -0.64 -3.78
CA PHE A 17 26.91 0.32 -2.69
C PHE A 17 28.24 0.09 -1.97
N GLN A 18 29.09 1.12 -1.93
CA GLN A 18 30.44 1.07 -1.35
C GLN A 18 31.30 -0.09 -1.90
N GLY A 19 31.23 -0.33 -3.21
CA GLY A 19 31.97 -1.41 -3.87
C GLY A 19 31.43 -2.82 -3.60
N LYS A 20 30.30 -2.97 -2.89
CA LYS A 20 29.62 -4.25 -2.65
C LYS A 20 28.32 -4.29 -3.45
N SER A 21 28.00 -5.45 -4.02
CA SER A 21 26.70 -5.68 -4.67
C SER A 21 25.64 -6.03 -3.62
N ILE A 22 24.54 -5.29 -3.61
CA ILE A 22 23.36 -5.51 -2.77
C ILE A 22 22.22 -5.94 -3.69
N THR A 23 21.66 -7.11 -3.42
CA THR A 23 20.43 -7.58 -4.08
C THR A 23 19.24 -7.34 -3.17
N VAL A 24 18.22 -6.67 -3.70
CA VAL A 24 16.96 -6.37 -3.03
C VAL A 24 15.85 -7.13 -3.74
N GLU A 25 15.10 -7.93 -2.99
CA GLU A 25 13.90 -8.61 -3.47
C GLU A 25 12.66 -7.91 -2.90
N ASN A 26 11.91 -7.23 -3.77
CA ASN A 26 10.63 -6.63 -3.41
C ASN A 26 9.50 -7.61 -3.74
N LEU A 27 8.83 -8.11 -2.70
CA LEU A 27 7.66 -8.97 -2.82
C LEU A 27 6.39 -8.16 -2.58
N THR A 28 5.57 -8.01 -3.61
CA THR A 28 4.25 -7.37 -3.50
C THR A 28 3.17 -8.45 -3.41
N PRO A 29 2.38 -8.53 -2.33
CA PRO A 29 1.33 -9.54 -2.20
C PRO A 29 0.24 -9.33 -3.24
N MET A 30 -0.11 -10.40 -3.96
CA MET A 30 -1.22 -10.42 -4.90
C MET A 30 -2.52 -10.60 -4.13
N LEU A 31 -3.27 -9.51 -4.02
CA LEU A 31 -4.57 -9.50 -3.38
C LEU A 31 -5.65 -10.04 -4.32
N SER A 32 -6.57 -10.83 -3.77
CA SER A 32 -7.79 -11.24 -4.47
C SER A 32 -8.61 -9.99 -4.86
N PRO A 33 -9.46 -10.05 -5.90
CA PRO A 33 -10.28 -8.90 -6.31
C PRO A 33 -11.03 -8.25 -5.14
N LYS A 34 -11.69 -9.06 -4.30
CA LYS A 34 -12.41 -8.60 -3.11
C LYS A 34 -11.51 -7.88 -2.10
N ALA A 35 -10.30 -8.40 -1.86
CA ALA A 35 -9.35 -7.77 -0.94
C ALA A 35 -8.79 -6.46 -1.49
N ARG A 36 -8.57 -6.37 -2.81
CA ARG A 36 -8.19 -5.11 -3.48
C ARG A 36 -9.28 -4.05 -3.34
N ASP A 37 -10.53 -4.42 -3.61
CA ASP A 37 -11.66 -3.49 -3.53
C ASP A 37 -11.87 -2.98 -2.10
N LYS A 38 -11.73 -3.87 -1.11
CA LYS A 38 -11.77 -3.49 0.31
C LYS A 38 -10.67 -2.48 0.64
N ARG A 39 -9.42 -2.77 0.28
CA ARG A 39 -8.28 -1.87 0.52
C ARG A 39 -8.46 -0.53 -0.20
N LYS A 40 -8.94 -0.53 -1.44
CA LYS A 40 -9.22 0.69 -2.20
C LYS A 40 -10.26 1.56 -1.49
N ARG A 41 -11.35 0.96 -1.02
CA ARG A 41 -12.39 1.67 -0.27
C ARG A 41 -11.86 2.27 1.04
N GLU A 42 -11.04 1.52 1.78
CA GLU A 42 -10.41 2.01 3.01
C GLU A 42 -9.52 3.24 2.76
N ILE A 43 -8.74 3.21 1.67
CA ILE A 43 -7.92 4.36 1.26
C ILE A 43 -8.80 5.54 0.88
N GLU A 44 -9.85 5.34 0.08
CA GLU A 44 -10.78 6.40 -0.32
C GLU A 44 -11.49 7.03 0.88
N SER A 45 -11.93 6.22 1.86
CA SER A 45 -12.53 6.70 3.10
C SER A 45 -11.55 7.55 3.91
N CYS A 46 -10.32 7.09 4.09
CA CYS A 46 -9.29 7.84 4.81
C CYS A 46 -8.96 9.18 4.12
N LEU A 47 -8.83 9.16 2.80
CA LEU A 47 -8.60 10.39 2.01
C LEU A 47 -9.78 11.35 2.13
N TYR A 48 -11.01 10.86 2.08
CA TYR A 48 -12.20 11.67 2.27
C TYR A 48 -12.18 12.37 3.64
N GLU A 49 -11.89 11.64 4.72
CA GLU A 49 -11.78 12.22 6.07
C GLU A 49 -10.70 13.32 6.13
N VAL A 50 -9.54 13.08 5.55
CA VAL A 50 -8.45 14.07 5.48
C VAL A 50 -8.90 15.32 4.71
N PHE A 51 -9.51 15.15 3.53
CA PHE A 51 -9.98 16.27 2.74
C PHE A 51 -11.08 17.07 3.43
N VAL A 52 -12.02 16.40 4.11
CA VAL A 52 -13.06 17.08 4.90
C VAL A 52 -12.44 17.86 6.06
N LYS A 53 -11.48 17.27 6.77
CA LYS A 53 -10.82 17.91 7.92
C LYS A 53 -10.10 19.20 7.55
N TYR A 54 -9.45 19.24 6.40
CA TYR A 54 -8.64 20.38 5.96
C TYR A 54 -9.28 21.22 4.84
N ALA A 55 -10.53 20.94 4.47
CA ALA A 55 -11.26 21.74 3.50
C ALA A 55 -11.42 23.19 4.02
N PRO A 56 -11.06 24.21 3.22
CA PRO A 56 -11.29 25.61 3.56
C PRO A 56 -12.78 25.85 3.84
N GLY A 57 -13.10 26.50 4.96
CA GLY A 57 -14.49 26.77 5.38
C GLY A 57 -15.17 25.67 6.22
N ARG A 58 -14.51 24.54 6.49
CA ARG A 58 -14.98 23.49 7.43
C ARG A 58 -14.13 23.37 8.69
N ALA A 59 -12.92 23.95 8.72
CA ALA A 59 -12.00 23.92 9.87
C ALA A 59 -12.48 24.73 11.11
N GLN A 60 -13.74 25.18 11.12
CA GLN A 60 -14.36 25.94 12.21
C GLN A 60 -15.79 25.43 12.47
N MET A 61 -15.94 24.19 12.92
CA MET A 61 -17.09 23.82 13.75
C MET A 61 -16.54 22.97 14.89
N HIS A 62 -16.41 23.63 16.04
CA HIS A 62 -15.94 23.08 17.30
C HIS A 62 -17.07 22.36 18.03
#